data_AF-A0AAX0PXR7-F1
#
_entry.id   AF-A0AAX0PXR7-F1
#
_cell.length_a   1.000
_cell.length_b   1.000
_cell.length_c   1.000
_cell.angle_alpha   90.00
_cell.angle_beta   90.00
_cell.angle_gamma   90.00
#
_symmetry.space_group_name_H-M   'P 1'
#
loop_
_entity.id
_entity.type
_entity.pdbx_description
1 polymer ?
#
loop_
_entity_poly.entity_id
_entity_poly.type
_entity_poly.pdbx_seq_one_letter_code
_entity_poly.pdbx_strand_id
1 'polypeptide(L)' 'TAVNKRGEMTRQLRNKNYHMVADEPLATVWDGSARFIDNYVLAVVMSDGTTKKVRGERIFINTGAVPNWPSI' A
#
# COMPACT_ATOMS: atom_id res chain seq x y z
N THR A 1 6.29 23.48 18.49
CA THR A 1 6.57 22.33 19.38
C THR A 1 7.22 21.21 18.59
N ALA A 2 8.07 20.38 19.22
CA ALA A 2 8.83 19.31 18.54
C ALA A 2 7.93 18.27 17.82
N VAL A 3 6.71 18.04 18.31
CA VAL A 3 5.71 17.15 17.69
C VAL A 3 5.34 17.59 16.28
N ASN A 4 5.19 18.89 16.03
CA ASN A 4 4.83 19.42 14.70
C ASN A 4 5.97 19.17 13.70
N LYS A 5 7.23 19.41 14.12
CA LYS A 5 8.41 19.20 13.28
C LYS A 5 8.59 17.73 12.88
N ARG A 6 8.28 16.79 13.77
CA ARG A 6 8.25 15.35 13.45
C ARG A 6 7.17 15.01 12.42
N GLY A 7 5.97 15.55 12.58
CA GLY A 7 4.85 15.33 11.66
C GLY A 7 5.17 15.84 10.26
N GLU A 8 5.77 17.03 10.16
CA GLU A 8 6.21 17.62 8.89
C GLU A 8 7.24 16.76 8.18
N MET A 9 8.28 16.31 8.89
CA MET A 9 9.31 15.43 8.32
C MET A 9 8.72 14.10 7.83
N THR A 10 7.82 13.50 8.61
CA THR A 10 7.14 12.25 8.22
C THR A 10 6.33 12.44 6.94
N ARG A 11 5.60 13.56 6.83
CA ARG A 11 4.84 13.91 5.63
C ARG A 11 5.75 14.09 4.42
N GLN A 12 6.87 14.79 4.57
CA GLN A 12 7.84 15.02 3.49
C GLN A 12 8.43 13.70 2.98
N LEU A 13 8.88 12.83 3.88
CA LEU A 13 9.45 11.53 3.50
C LEU A 13 8.41 10.62 2.84
N ARG A 14 7.17 10.59 3.35
CA ARG A 14 6.09 9.81 2.73
C ARG A 14 5.78 10.30 1.31
N ASN A 15 5.72 11.62 1.11
CA ASN A 15 5.48 12.20 -0.21
C ASN A 15 6.60 11.84 -1.19
N LYS A 16 7.86 12.00 -0.77
CA LYS A 16 9.02 11.62 -1.58
C LYS A 16 8.97 10.14 -1.97
N ASN A 17 8.73 9.25 -1.01
CA ASN A 17 8.70 7.80 -1.27
C ASN A 17 7.58 7.41 -2.23
N TYR A 18 6.42 8.05 -2.14
CA TYR A 18 5.31 7.81 -3.06
C TYR A 18 5.69 8.18 -4.50
N HIS A 19 6.22 9.39 -4.71
CA HIS A 19 6.62 9.87 -6.03
C HIS A 19 7.77 9.07 -6.66
N MET A 20 8.68 8.51 -5.84
CA MET A 20 9.71 7.60 -6.36
C MET A 20 9.14 6.38 -7.11
N VAL A 21 7.90 5.98 -6.84
CA VAL A 21 7.23 4.85 -7.52
C VAL A 21 6.13 5.33 -8.45
N ALA A 22 5.33 6.31 -8.04
CA ALA A 22 4.20 6.80 -8.83
C ALA A 22 4.63 7.48 -10.14
N ASP A 23 5.84 8.07 -10.16
CA ASP A 23 6.36 8.77 -11.33
C ASP A 23 7.21 7.85 -12.24
N GLU A 24 7.40 6.59 -11.87
CA GLU A 24 8.15 5.59 -12.66
C GLU A 24 7.26 5.04 -13.80
N PRO A 25 7.64 5.18 -15.09
CA PRO A 25 6.82 4.77 -16.23
C PRO A 25 6.41 3.30 -16.26
N LEU A 26 7.20 2.42 -15.65
CA LEU A 26 6.94 0.98 -15.62
C LEU A 26 6.19 0.51 -14.36
N ALA A 27 5.85 1.43 -13.46
CA ALA A 27 5.14 1.14 -12.23
C ALA A 27 3.70 1.69 -12.29
N THR A 28 2.81 1.07 -11.53
CA THR A 28 1.47 1.61 -11.28
C THR A 28 1.14 1.41 -9.83
N VAL A 29 0.82 2.50 -9.14
CA VAL A 29 0.43 2.48 -7.73
C VAL A 29 -1.09 2.39 -7.65
N TRP A 30 -1.60 1.35 -6.98
CA TRP A 30 -3.02 1.22 -6.64
C TRP A 30 -3.19 1.38 -5.14
N ASP A 31 -3.92 2.41 -4.73
CA ASP A 31 -4.32 2.62 -3.34
C ASP A 31 -5.57 1.78 -3.02
N GLY A 32 -5.35 0.57 -2.49
CA GLY A 32 -6.43 -0.34 -2.15
C GLY A 32 -5.98 -1.54 -1.31
N SER A 33 -6.97 -2.30 -0.83
CA SER A 33 -6.74 -3.56 -0.11
C SER A 33 -6.81 -4.73 -1.08
N ALA A 34 -5.72 -5.50 -1.15
CA ALA A 34 -5.61 -6.65 -2.05
C ALA A 34 -5.89 -7.97 -1.32
N ARG A 35 -6.61 -8.88 -1.97
CA ARG A 35 -6.80 -10.27 -1.54
C ARG A 35 -6.61 -11.24 -2.70
N PHE A 36 -6.01 -12.39 -2.43
CA PHE A 36 -5.95 -13.48 -3.40
C PHE A 36 -7.36 -14.01 -3.67
N ILE A 37 -7.67 -14.21 -4.95
CA ILE A 37 -8.88 -14.95 -5.39
C ILE A 37 -8.52 -16.19 -6.21
N ASP A 38 -7.24 -16.33 -6.55
CA ASP A 38 -6.60 -17.47 -7.22
C ASP A 38 -5.08 -17.37 -6.96
N ASN A 39 -4.30 -18.40 -7.30
CA ASN A 39 -2.85 -18.46 -7.15
C ASN A 39 -2.10 -17.32 -7.87
N TYR A 40 -2.69 -16.78 -8.94
CA TYR A 40 -2.09 -15.74 -9.77
C TYR A 40 -2.96 -14.49 -9.92
N VAL A 41 -4.10 -14.41 -9.23
CA VAL A 41 -5.07 -13.32 -9.40
C VAL A 41 -5.44 -12.73 -8.05
N LEU A 42 -5.34 -11.39 -7.97
CA LEU A 42 -5.78 -10.63 -6.82
C LEU A 42 -7.00 -9.77 -7.18
N ALA A 43 -7.92 -9.64 -6.22
CA ALA A 43 -8.94 -8.60 -6.21
C ALA A 43 -8.45 -7.46 -5.33
N VAL A 44 -8.46 -6.23 -5.85
CA VAL A 44 -8.07 -5.02 -5.14
C VAL A 44 -9.30 -4.15 -4.95
N VAL A 45 -9.69 -3.93 -3.70
CA VAL A 45 -10.75 -3.00 -3.32
C VAL A 45 -10.10 -1.62 -3.16
N MET A 46 -10.40 -0.73 -4.10
CA MET A 46 -9.88 0.64 -4.14
C MET A 46 -10.55 1.50 -3.06
N SER A 47 -9.94 2.63 -2.73
CA SER A 47 -10.48 3.59 -1.76
C SER A 47 -11.86 4.17 -2.13
N ASP A 48 -12.19 4.20 -3.42
CA ASP A 48 -13.52 4.62 -3.93
C ASP A 48 -14.58 3.51 -3.86
N GLY A 49 -14.24 2.33 -3.31
CA GLY A 49 -15.12 1.17 -3.20
C GLY A 49 -15.19 0.30 -4.46
N THR A 50 -14.59 0.72 -5.57
CA THR A 50 -14.50 -0.11 -6.78
C THR A 50 -13.58 -1.31 -6.54
N THR A 51 -13.85 -2.42 -7.22
CA THR A 51 -12.97 -3.61 -7.17
C THR A 51 -12.37 -3.86 -8.54
N LYS A 52 -11.03 -3.93 -8.59
CA LYS A 52 -10.27 -4.29 -9.79
C LYS A 52 -9.66 -5.68 -9.62
N LYS A 53 -9.50 -6.41 -10.73
CA LYS A 53 -8.76 -7.68 -10.75
C LYS A 53 -7.44 -7.48 -11.46
N VAL A 54 -6.38 -8.07 -10.92
CA VAL A 54 -5.04 -8.07 -11.54
C VAL A 54 -4.48 -9.47 -11.52
N ARG A 55 -3.88 -9.88 -12.64
CA ARG A 55 -3.12 -11.12 -12.75
C ARG A 55 -1.63 -10.77 -12.73
N GLY A 56 -0.87 -11.49 -11.90
CA GLY A 56 0.59 -11.37 -11.85
C GLY A 56 1.25 -12.69 -12.23
N GLU A 57 2.30 -12.64 -13.05
CA GLU A 57 3.14 -13.83 -13.31
C GLU A 57 3.92 -14.24 -12.07
N ARG A 58 4.34 -13.26 -11.27
CA ARG A 58 5.01 -13.41 -9.98
C ARG A 58 4.42 -12.42 -8.99
N ILE A 59 4.23 -12.86 -7.75
CA ILE A 59 3.60 -12.06 -6.70
C ILE A 59 4.53 -12.04 -5.49
N PHE A 60 4.87 -10.84 -5.02
CA PHE A 60 5.71 -10.61 -3.85
C PHE A 60 4.86 -10.04 -2.72
N ILE A 61 4.72 -10.79 -1.62
CA ILE A 61 3.91 -10.37 -0.47
C ILE A 61 4.78 -9.54 0.48
N ASN A 62 4.42 -8.27 0.69
CA ASN A 62 5.11 -7.35 1.60
C ASN A 62 4.09 -6.51 2.41
N THR A 63 3.16 -7.17 3.09
CA THR A 63 2.04 -6.51 3.78
C THR A 63 2.37 -6.04 5.21
N GLY A 64 3.62 -6.16 5.64
CA GLY A 64 4.06 -5.81 7.00
C GLY A 64 3.42 -6.69 8.07
N ALA A 65 3.25 -6.14 9.28
CA ALA A 65 2.65 -6.81 10.43
C ALA A 65 1.72 -5.85 11.19
N VAL A 66 0.80 -6.41 11.97
CA VAL A 66 -0.07 -5.68 12.90
C VAL A 66 0.19 -6.17 14.33
N PRO A 67 0.09 -5.31 15.35
CA PRO A 67 0.21 -5.75 16.74
C PRO A 67 -0.85 -6.78 17.10
N ASN A 68 -0.45 -7.84 17.81
CA ASN A 68 -1.39 -8.80 18.40
C ASN A 68 -1.84 -8.27 19.77
N TRP A 69 -3.09 -7.82 19.86
CA TRP A 69 -3.66 -7.28 21.09
C TRP A 69 -4.11 -8.42 22.01
N PRO A 70 -3.69 -8.46 23.28
CA PRO A 70 -4.08 -9.51 24.20
C PRO A 70 -5.56 -9.37 24.58
N SER A 71 -6.27 -10.50 24.65
CA SER A 71 -7.65 -10.57 25.15
C SER A 71 -7.64 -10.64 26.67
N ILE A 72 -7.47 -9.50 27.33
CA ILE A 72 -7.50 -9.36 28.79
C ILE A 72 -8.85 -8.88 29.30
#